data_AF-A0A8I1TJ04-F1
#
_entry.id   AF-A0A8I1TJ04-F1
#
_cell.length_a   1.000
_cell.length_b   1.000
_cell.length_c   1.000
_cell.angle_alpha   90.00
_cell.angle_beta   90.00
_cell.angle_gamma   90.00
#
_symmetry.space_group_name_H-M   'P 1'
#
loop_
_entity.id
_entity.type
_entity.pdbx_description
1 polymer ?
#
loop_
_entity_poly.entity_id
_entity_poly.type
_entity_poly.pdbx_seq_one_letter_code
_entity_poly.pdbx_strand_id
1 'polypeptide(L)'
;MRISKIVVAVVAATSLGLLAGCGGGSGGTDSGSSSASAADTQKAQAAQQKVDAAKAIPGTEDLGPAIDVSSLKGKTIYSIPIDSKAEFYQAGEAAMKIVAEKAGVGFVTFPSDGTQTSYQQGIAQAINAKAGAILLNGPLPSTLGPQIDDATKAGVPVIPLHLSDKDTPPNTGLKYEAFAPFNEAAHLMTLNAIGAAKGTPIHALVIQASETGPSKGMVDTIQKALADEGPAGSDATVINVAVPQWSQQIQSQVQSALLKNPNINAVLPIYDSMALYAAPGIQQAAGGREVPIYTFNGTPSILKMVQDGTVAMDVAENPDWVAYVNIDVAFRAMLGAPPVPAESGPVRVIDKSNVAETGNPPQSGKGFGDTYAGAFMKLWGLG
;
A
#
# COMPACT_ATOMS: atom_id res chain seq x y z
N MET A 1 -7.22 -54.37 -37.84
CA MET A 1 -8.37 -53.84 -38.59
C MET A 1 -8.11 -52.36 -38.86
N ARG A 2 -7.86 -52.00 -40.11
CA ARG A 2 -7.56 -50.63 -40.58
C ARG A 2 -8.85 -49.98 -41.09
N ILE A 3 -9.25 -48.82 -40.57
CA ILE A 3 -10.19 -47.88 -41.23
C ILE A 3 -9.79 -46.49 -40.69
N SER A 4 -8.90 -45.76 -41.37
CA SER A 4 -9.14 -44.78 -42.45
C SER A 4 -9.68 -43.43 -41.96
N LYS A 5 -8.82 -42.41 -42.12
CA LYS A 5 -9.05 -40.98 -41.98
C LYS A 5 -10.01 -40.50 -43.08
N ILE A 6 -10.93 -39.60 -42.74
CA ILE A 6 -11.56 -38.69 -43.71
C ILE A 6 -11.47 -37.27 -43.14
N VAL A 7 -10.68 -36.46 -43.82
CA VAL A 7 -10.60 -35.00 -43.70
C VAL A 7 -11.72 -34.44 -44.58
N VAL A 8 -12.60 -33.61 -44.02
CA VAL A 8 -13.52 -32.78 -44.81
C VAL A 8 -13.15 -31.32 -44.57
N ALA A 9 -12.59 -30.70 -45.60
CA ALA A 9 -12.45 -29.27 -45.72
C ALA A 9 -13.81 -28.66 -46.12
N VAL A 10 -14.26 -27.64 -45.40
CA VAL A 10 -15.41 -26.82 -45.81
C VAL A 10 -14.90 -25.42 -46.18
N VAL A 11 -15.23 -25.06 -47.41
CA VAL A 11 -14.89 -23.85 -48.14
C VAL A 11 -15.67 -22.64 -47.60
N ALA A 12 -14.98 -21.50 -47.53
CA ALA A 12 -15.53 -20.19 -47.22
C ALA A 12 -16.54 -19.70 -48.28
N ALA A 13 -17.63 -19.09 -47.84
CA ALA A 13 -18.52 -18.29 -48.68
C ALA A 13 -18.70 -16.91 -48.03
N THR A 14 -18.03 -15.92 -48.61
CA THR A 14 -18.15 -14.48 -48.38
C THR A 14 -19.42 -13.97 -49.05
N SER A 15 -20.29 -13.28 -48.30
CA SER A 15 -21.39 -12.51 -48.88
C SER A 15 -21.43 -11.11 -48.26
N LEU A 16 -20.87 -10.15 -49.00
CA LEU A 16 -21.09 -8.72 -48.81
C LEU A 16 -22.54 -8.37 -49.17
N GLY A 17 -23.26 -7.73 -48.24
CA GLY A 17 -24.54 -7.07 -48.50
C GLY A 17 -24.45 -5.61 -48.11
N LEU A 18 -24.24 -4.73 -49.09
CA LEU A 18 -24.40 -3.29 -48.98
C LEU A 18 -25.89 -2.96 -49.09
N LEU A 19 -26.47 -2.31 -48.09
CA LEU A 19 -27.75 -1.60 -48.20
C LEU A 19 -27.55 -0.17 -47.70
N ALA A 20 -27.45 0.74 -48.67
CA ALA A 20 -27.59 2.16 -48.46
C ALA A 20 -29.09 2.51 -48.38
N GLY A 21 -29.51 3.12 -47.28
CA GLY A 21 -30.85 3.68 -47.12
C GLY A 21 -30.75 5.10 -46.57
N CYS A 22 -30.92 6.09 -47.45
CA CYS A 22 -31.17 7.48 -47.06
C CYS A 22 -32.64 7.65 -46.68
N GLY A 23 -32.89 8.26 -45.52
CA GLY A 23 -34.21 8.75 -45.12
C GLY A 23 -34.08 9.61 -43.86
N GLY A 24 -34.13 10.93 -44.02
CA GLY A 24 -33.96 11.91 -42.95
C GLY A 24 -35.23 12.17 -42.14
N GLY A 25 -35.05 12.70 -40.92
CA GLY A 25 -36.16 13.24 -40.10
C GLY A 25 -35.89 13.34 -38.60
N SER A 26 -35.05 14.30 -38.21
CA SER A 26 -35.00 15.09 -36.96
C SER A 26 -35.71 14.58 -35.68
N GLY A 27 -34.94 14.53 -34.57
CA GLY A 27 -35.44 14.96 -33.26
C GLY A 27 -35.43 13.91 -32.14
N GLY A 28 -34.36 13.13 -32.01
CA GLY A 28 -34.10 12.33 -30.81
C GLY A 28 -32.85 12.86 -30.11
N THR A 29 -33.00 13.37 -28.89
CA THR A 29 -31.90 13.65 -27.99
C THR A 29 -31.11 12.37 -27.71
N ASP A 30 -29.98 12.22 -28.39
CA ASP A 30 -28.95 11.25 -28.05
C ASP A 30 -28.44 11.56 -26.65
N SER A 31 -28.96 10.82 -25.68
CA SER A 31 -28.28 10.59 -24.41
C SER A 31 -27.10 9.68 -24.74
N GLY A 32 -25.99 10.32 -25.15
CA GLY A 32 -24.76 9.64 -25.54
C GLY A 32 -24.17 8.88 -24.37
N SER A 33 -24.59 7.62 -24.20
CA SER A 33 -23.75 6.62 -23.57
C SER A 33 -22.60 6.39 -24.54
N SER A 34 -21.49 7.11 -24.35
CA SER A 34 -20.28 6.91 -25.14
C SER A 34 -19.77 5.51 -24.84
N SER A 35 -19.98 4.56 -25.77
CA SER A 35 -19.35 3.25 -25.71
C SER A 35 -17.83 3.43 -25.61
N ALA A 36 -17.19 2.73 -24.66
CA ALA A 36 -15.75 2.78 -24.48
C ALA A 36 -15.02 2.50 -25.80
N SER A 37 -13.97 3.26 -26.10
CA SER A 37 -13.20 3.04 -27.32
C SER A 37 -12.42 1.72 -27.24
N ALA A 38 -12.03 1.18 -28.40
CA ALA A 38 -11.17 0.00 -28.45
C ALA A 38 -9.82 0.24 -27.71
N ALA A 39 -9.29 1.45 -27.79
CA ALA A 39 -8.08 1.85 -27.09
C ALA A 39 -8.26 1.86 -25.56
N ASP A 40 -9.39 2.39 -25.08
CA ASP A 40 -9.71 2.41 -23.64
C ASP A 40 -9.94 1.00 -23.08
N THR A 41 -10.56 0.12 -23.88
CA THR A 41 -10.72 -1.29 -23.53
C THR A 41 -9.36 -2.00 -23.44
N GLN A 42 -8.45 -1.73 -24.38
CA GLN A 42 -7.10 -2.29 -24.36
C GLN A 42 -6.30 -1.82 -23.14
N LYS A 43 -6.41 -0.54 -22.79
CA LYS A 43 -5.81 0.01 -21.56
C LYS A 43 -6.31 -0.71 -20.31
N ALA A 44 -7.62 -0.91 -20.18
CA ALA A 44 -8.21 -1.67 -19.07
C ALA A 44 -7.69 -3.12 -19.01
N GLN A 45 -7.56 -3.80 -20.15
CA GLN A 45 -7.01 -5.16 -20.21
C GLN A 45 -5.53 -5.21 -19.79
N ALA A 46 -4.71 -4.25 -20.24
CA ALA A 46 -3.31 -4.17 -19.86
C ALA A 46 -3.14 -3.89 -18.35
N ALA A 47 -3.98 -3.01 -17.79
CA ALA A 47 -4.03 -2.75 -16.36
C ALA A 47 -4.40 -4.01 -15.56
N GLN A 48 -5.43 -4.74 -16.00
CA GLN A 48 -5.86 -5.99 -15.36
C GLN A 48 -4.74 -7.05 -15.37
N GLN A 49 -3.99 -7.19 -16.46
CA GLN A 49 -2.86 -8.13 -16.54
C GLN A 49 -1.77 -7.83 -15.51
N LYS A 50 -1.41 -6.55 -15.32
CA LYS A 50 -0.44 -6.13 -14.29
C LYS A 50 -0.97 -6.43 -12.88
N VAL A 51 -2.24 -6.13 -12.63
CA VAL A 51 -2.91 -6.40 -11.35
C VAL A 51 -2.96 -7.90 -11.04
N ASP A 52 -3.30 -8.74 -12.02
CA ASP A 52 -3.36 -10.19 -11.83
C ASP A 52 -1.97 -10.80 -11.57
N ALA A 53 -0.92 -10.27 -12.22
CA ALA A 53 0.45 -10.68 -11.93
C ALA A 53 0.85 -10.35 -10.48
N ALA A 54 0.43 -9.19 -9.98
CA ALA A 54 0.69 -8.75 -8.61
C ALA A 54 -0.07 -9.54 -7.53
N LYS A 55 -0.93 -10.52 -7.89
CA LYS A 55 -1.58 -11.44 -6.94
C LYS A 55 -0.69 -12.62 -6.54
N ALA A 56 0.43 -12.82 -7.22
CA ALA A 56 1.36 -13.90 -6.92
C ALA A 56 1.90 -13.77 -5.48
N ILE A 57 2.17 -14.90 -4.83
CA ILE A 57 2.88 -14.90 -3.55
C ILE A 57 4.32 -14.44 -3.81
N PRO A 58 4.80 -13.39 -3.13
CA PRO A 58 6.17 -12.92 -3.32
C PRO A 58 7.22 -13.95 -2.89
N GLY A 59 8.35 -13.96 -3.58
CA GLY A 59 9.53 -14.74 -3.19
C GLY A 59 10.35 -14.06 -2.11
N THR A 60 11.37 -14.76 -1.62
CA THR A 60 12.30 -14.29 -0.58
C THR A 60 13.73 -14.18 -1.11
N GLU A 61 13.86 -14.01 -2.43
CA GLU A 61 15.15 -13.78 -3.08
C GLU A 61 15.65 -12.39 -2.65
N ASP A 62 16.96 -12.21 -2.48
CA ASP A 62 17.59 -10.90 -2.23
C ASP A 62 17.33 -10.19 -0.88
N LEU A 63 17.29 -10.93 0.25
CA LEU A 63 17.28 -10.33 1.60
C LEU A 63 18.61 -9.67 2.05
N GLY A 64 19.59 -9.56 1.14
CA GLY A 64 20.91 -9.03 1.45
C GLY A 64 21.85 -10.03 2.17
N PRO A 65 23.06 -9.57 2.58
CA PRO A 65 24.04 -10.43 3.22
C PRO A 65 23.65 -10.77 4.65
N ALA A 66 23.94 -12.01 5.07
CA ALA A 66 23.71 -12.48 6.44
C ALA A 66 24.48 -11.67 7.49
N ILE A 67 23.88 -11.53 8.67
CA ILE A 67 24.43 -10.86 9.84
C ILE A 67 24.30 -11.77 11.07
N ASP A 68 25.25 -11.68 12.01
CA ASP A 68 25.15 -12.37 13.30
C ASP A 68 24.67 -11.39 14.38
N VAL A 69 23.44 -11.59 14.85
CA VAL A 69 22.82 -10.71 15.84
C VAL A 69 23.12 -11.11 17.29
N SER A 70 23.91 -12.17 17.52
CA SER A 70 24.18 -12.71 18.85
C SER A 70 24.80 -11.70 19.82
N SER A 71 25.61 -10.76 19.31
CA SER A 71 26.23 -9.68 20.08
C SER A 71 25.26 -8.59 20.55
N LEU A 72 24.04 -8.55 20.01
CA LEU A 72 23.01 -7.58 20.38
C LEU A 72 22.21 -7.99 21.63
N LYS A 73 22.40 -9.21 22.14
CA LYS A 73 21.69 -9.70 23.33
C LYS A 73 21.78 -8.73 24.51
N GLY A 74 20.64 -8.43 25.13
CA GLY A 74 20.52 -7.49 26.25
C GLY A 74 20.47 -6.01 25.86
N LYS A 75 20.57 -5.67 24.57
CA LYS A 75 20.24 -4.33 24.08
C LYS A 75 18.72 -4.15 24.00
N THR A 76 18.28 -2.90 23.88
CA THR A 76 16.84 -2.56 23.76
C THR A 76 16.61 -1.63 22.58
N ILE A 77 15.67 -1.97 21.71
CA ILE A 77 15.16 -1.10 20.65
C ILE A 77 13.96 -0.30 21.17
N TYR A 78 13.92 0.99 20.87
CA TYR A 78 12.75 1.84 21.08
C TYR A 78 12.13 2.19 19.74
N SER A 79 10.86 1.85 19.53
CA SER A 79 10.12 2.23 18.34
C SER A 79 9.11 3.33 18.64
N ILE A 80 9.05 4.32 17.76
CA ILE A 80 8.19 5.50 17.85
C ILE A 80 7.37 5.54 16.54
N PRO A 81 6.19 4.91 16.51
CA PRO A 81 5.31 4.95 15.35
C PRO A 81 4.74 6.35 15.12
N ILE A 82 4.13 6.62 13.96
CA ILE A 82 3.45 7.90 13.73
C ILE A 82 2.22 8.04 14.65
N ASP A 83 1.41 6.99 14.77
CA ASP A 83 0.30 6.89 15.71
C ASP A 83 0.21 5.44 16.19
N SER A 84 0.50 5.23 17.48
CA SER A 84 0.46 3.92 18.12
C SER A 84 -0.93 3.25 18.12
N LYS A 85 -1.99 4.01 17.79
CA LYS A 85 -3.36 3.51 17.73
C LYS A 85 -3.72 2.90 16.38
N ALA A 86 -2.98 3.19 15.30
CA ALA A 86 -3.33 2.67 13.98
C ALA A 86 -2.94 1.18 13.87
N GLU A 87 -3.83 0.37 13.29
CA GLU A 87 -3.71 -1.10 13.26
C GLU A 87 -2.42 -1.56 12.57
N PHE A 88 -1.99 -0.86 11.51
CA PHE A 88 -0.73 -1.14 10.82
C PHE A 88 0.45 -1.18 11.78
N TYR A 89 0.59 -0.14 12.62
CA TYR A 89 1.66 -0.08 13.61
C TYR A 89 1.44 -1.10 14.72
N GLN A 90 0.23 -1.32 15.21
CA GLN A 90 0.00 -2.35 16.24
C GLN A 90 0.44 -3.74 15.78
N ALA A 91 0.14 -4.12 14.54
CA ALA A 91 0.55 -5.39 13.96
C ALA A 91 2.07 -5.45 13.77
N GLY A 92 2.67 -4.43 13.14
CA GLY A 92 4.10 -4.39 12.87
C GLY A 92 4.97 -4.34 14.13
N GLU A 93 4.57 -3.55 15.13
CA GLU A 93 5.26 -3.43 16.42
C GLU A 93 5.21 -4.75 17.21
N ALA A 94 4.07 -5.44 17.20
CA ALA A 94 3.94 -6.77 17.82
C ALA A 94 4.85 -7.80 17.13
N ALA A 95 4.91 -7.79 15.79
CA ALA A 95 5.78 -8.68 15.03
C ALA A 95 7.27 -8.38 15.27
N MET A 96 7.69 -7.10 15.24
CA MET A 96 9.06 -6.68 15.56
C MET A 96 9.44 -7.11 16.97
N LYS A 97 8.54 -6.96 17.96
CA LYS A 97 8.77 -7.41 19.33
C LYS A 97 9.05 -8.92 19.40
N ILE A 98 8.25 -9.75 18.73
CA ILE A 98 8.45 -11.21 18.71
C ILE A 98 9.82 -11.57 18.12
N VAL A 99 10.23 -10.89 17.04
CA VAL A 99 11.56 -11.10 16.44
C VAL A 99 12.68 -10.64 17.36
N ALA A 100 12.56 -9.45 17.97
CA ALA A 100 13.54 -8.91 18.92
C ALA A 100 13.75 -9.89 20.10
N GLU A 101 12.67 -10.44 20.65
CA GLU A 101 12.71 -11.41 21.73
C GLU A 101 13.49 -12.68 21.34
N LYS A 102 13.33 -13.18 20.11
CA LYS A 102 14.12 -14.33 19.59
C LYS A 102 15.61 -14.00 19.49
N ALA A 103 15.98 -12.76 19.19
CA ALA A 103 17.36 -12.29 19.20
C ALA A 103 17.90 -12.00 20.61
N GLY A 104 17.05 -12.06 21.65
CA GLY A 104 17.41 -11.65 23.02
C GLY A 104 17.56 -10.13 23.17
N VAL A 105 16.90 -9.36 22.30
CA VAL A 105 16.85 -7.89 22.28
C VAL A 105 15.52 -7.44 22.88
N GLY A 106 15.55 -6.49 23.81
CA GLY A 106 14.34 -5.86 24.33
C GLY A 106 13.70 -4.96 23.29
N PHE A 107 12.37 -4.82 23.31
CA PHE A 107 11.64 -3.95 22.38
C PHE A 107 10.59 -3.14 23.12
N VAL A 108 10.60 -1.83 22.92
CA VAL A 108 9.67 -0.88 23.56
C VAL A 108 9.00 -0.04 22.48
N THR A 109 7.68 -0.18 22.35
CA THR A 109 6.85 0.74 21.55
C THR A 109 6.46 1.95 22.40
N PHE A 110 6.81 3.15 21.94
CA PHE A 110 6.37 4.40 22.55
C PHE A 110 4.95 4.75 22.10
N PRO A 111 4.04 5.18 23.00
CA PRO A 111 2.64 5.46 22.68
C PRO A 111 2.48 6.86 22.04
N SER A 112 3.03 7.06 20.85
CA SER A 112 2.86 8.28 20.07
C SER A 112 1.41 8.48 19.61
N ASP A 113 1.03 9.74 19.34
CA ASP A 113 -0.36 10.16 19.08
C ASP A 113 -0.54 10.95 17.78
N GLY A 114 0.42 10.88 16.86
CA GLY A 114 0.41 11.66 15.62
C GLY A 114 1.02 13.06 15.74
N THR A 115 1.46 13.48 16.93
CA THR A 115 1.97 14.84 17.16
C THR A 115 3.48 14.92 17.30
N GLN A 116 4.06 16.04 16.87
CA GLN A 116 5.48 16.35 17.01
C GLN A 116 5.96 16.22 18.47
N THR A 117 5.16 16.70 19.43
CA THR A 117 5.49 16.64 20.85
C THR A 117 5.64 15.20 21.34
N SER A 118 4.76 14.28 20.92
CA SER A 118 4.88 12.88 21.30
C SER A 118 6.16 12.25 20.75
N TYR A 119 6.56 12.56 19.51
CA TYR A 119 7.80 12.04 18.92
C TYR A 119 9.04 12.52 19.69
N GLN A 120 9.08 13.79 20.06
CA GLN A 120 10.17 14.37 20.84
C GLN A 120 10.31 13.70 22.21
N GLN A 121 9.19 13.42 22.88
CA GLN A 121 9.16 12.70 24.16
C GLN A 121 9.66 11.26 24.02
N GLY A 122 9.26 10.56 22.96
CA GLY A 122 9.71 9.21 22.66
C GLY A 122 11.23 9.13 22.46
N ILE A 123 11.80 10.06 21.68
CA ILE A 123 13.25 10.13 21.47
C ILE A 123 13.97 10.39 22.79
N ALA A 124 13.51 11.36 23.58
CA ALA A 124 14.11 11.68 24.87
C ALA A 124 14.07 10.49 25.84
N GLN A 125 12.96 9.75 25.88
CA GLN A 125 12.83 8.54 26.70
C GLN A 125 13.82 7.45 26.26
N ALA A 126 13.96 7.23 24.95
CA ALA A 126 14.89 6.24 24.41
C ALA A 126 16.37 6.57 24.71
N ILE A 127 16.74 7.86 24.60
CA ILE A 127 18.07 8.35 24.98
C ILE A 127 18.33 8.08 26.46
N ASN A 128 17.39 8.46 27.34
CA ASN A 128 17.52 8.25 28.79
C ASN A 128 17.62 6.77 29.17
N ALA A 129 16.93 5.90 28.41
CA ALA A 129 16.98 4.45 28.57
C ALA A 129 18.25 3.81 27.98
N LYS A 130 19.13 4.60 27.32
CA LYS A 130 20.32 4.11 26.60
C LYS A 130 19.97 3.03 25.58
N ALA A 131 18.94 3.30 24.78
CA ALA A 131 18.50 2.39 23.72
C ALA A 131 19.66 2.01 22.78
N GLY A 132 19.63 0.79 22.26
CA GLY A 132 20.54 0.35 21.20
C GLY A 132 20.22 0.98 19.85
N ALA A 133 18.95 1.29 19.60
CA ALA A 133 18.48 2.03 18.44
C ALA A 133 17.11 2.68 18.73
N ILE A 134 16.82 3.76 17.98
CA ILE A 134 15.51 4.40 17.90
C ILE A 134 14.95 4.19 16.50
N LEU A 135 13.75 3.62 16.41
CA LEU A 135 13.02 3.50 15.16
C LEU A 135 11.99 4.65 15.09
N LEU A 136 12.10 5.49 14.07
CA LEU A 136 11.09 6.50 13.74
C LEU A 136 10.23 5.94 12.61
N ASN A 137 9.12 5.30 12.97
CA ASN A 137 8.28 4.57 12.03
C ASN A 137 7.12 5.45 11.52
N GLY A 138 7.40 6.22 10.47
CA GLY A 138 6.49 7.20 9.87
C GLY A 138 6.76 8.70 10.19
N PRO A 139 7.18 9.12 11.40
CA PRO A 139 7.52 10.52 11.66
C PRO A 139 8.65 11.04 10.77
N LEU A 140 8.53 12.29 10.32
CA LEU A 140 9.53 12.93 9.45
C LEU A 140 10.80 13.31 10.23
N PRO A 141 11.98 12.77 9.89
CA PRO A 141 13.23 13.14 10.55
C PRO A 141 13.57 14.62 10.39
N SER A 142 13.19 15.23 9.28
CA SER A 142 13.42 16.65 8.97
C SER A 142 12.77 17.61 9.97
N THR A 143 11.75 17.17 10.72
CA THR A 143 11.11 17.98 11.77
C THR A 143 11.73 17.76 13.16
N LEU A 144 12.63 16.76 13.30
CA LEU A 144 13.18 16.26 14.56
C LEU A 144 14.70 16.46 14.69
N GLY A 145 15.29 17.35 13.88
CA GLY A 145 16.74 17.59 13.81
C GLY A 145 17.44 17.71 15.17
N PRO A 146 17.01 18.61 16.08
CA PRO A 146 17.62 18.72 17.40
C PRO A 146 17.58 17.43 18.23
N GLN A 147 16.49 16.67 18.15
CA GLN A 147 16.33 15.41 18.88
C GLN A 147 17.21 14.30 18.29
N ILE A 148 17.35 14.27 16.96
CA ILE A 148 18.25 13.33 16.26
C ILE A 148 19.72 13.65 16.56
N ASP A 149 20.08 14.93 16.63
CA ASP A 149 21.42 15.36 17.03
C ASP A 149 21.74 14.91 18.45
N ASP A 150 20.79 15.03 19.38
CA ASP A 150 20.96 14.60 20.77
C ASP A 150 21.08 13.07 20.90
N ALA A 151 20.29 12.31 20.14
CA ALA A 151 20.44 10.85 20.04
C ALA A 151 21.81 10.46 19.48
N THR A 152 22.27 11.14 18.44
CA THR A 152 23.59 10.92 17.82
C THR A 152 24.72 11.18 18.80
N LYS A 153 24.68 12.29 19.55
CA LYS A 153 25.66 12.60 20.62
C LYS A 153 25.65 11.55 21.75
N ALA A 154 24.49 10.95 22.02
CA ALA A 154 24.35 9.86 22.99
C ALA A 154 24.77 8.49 22.44
N GLY A 155 25.16 8.40 21.16
CA GLY A 155 25.53 7.14 20.51
C GLY A 155 24.35 6.23 20.19
N VAL A 156 23.13 6.77 20.12
CA VAL A 156 21.90 6.03 19.80
C VAL A 156 21.52 6.31 18.34
N PRO A 157 21.63 5.33 17.42
CA PRO A 157 21.24 5.53 16.04
C PRO A 157 19.72 5.74 15.94
N VAL A 158 19.31 6.74 15.17
CA VAL A 158 17.91 6.98 14.79
C VAL A 158 17.70 6.52 13.36
N ILE A 159 16.68 5.68 13.15
CA ILE A 159 16.44 4.96 11.90
C ILE A 159 15.01 5.29 11.45
N PRO A 160 14.83 6.06 10.36
CA PRO A 160 13.53 6.21 9.73
C PRO A 160 13.08 4.88 9.14
N LEU A 161 11.84 4.53 9.37
CA LEU A 161 11.21 3.35 8.79
C LEU A 161 9.93 3.77 8.07
N HIS A 162 9.64 3.08 6.97
CA HIS A 162 8.35 3.18 6.27
C HIS A 162 7.99 4.65 5.93
N LEU A 163 9.00 5.39 5.46
CA LEU A 163 8.89 6.84 5.25
C LEU A 163 9.09 7.24 3.79
N SER A 164 10.00 6.55 3.12
CA SER A 164 10.43 6.87 1.75
C SER A 164 10.08 5.72 0.83
N ASP A 165 9.75 6.05 -0.41
CA ASP A 165 9.52 5.06 -1.44
C ASP A 165 10.85 4.41 -1.85
N LYS A 166 10.85 3.11 -2.13
CA LYS A 166 12.06 2.34 -2.47
C LYS A 166 12.87 2.91 -3.65
N ASP A 167 12.23 3.67 -4.53
CA ASP A 167 12.88 4.28 -5.69
C ASP A 167 13.39 5.72 -5.40
N THR A 168 13.30 6.19 -4.16
CA THR A 168 13.77 7.50 -3.73
C THR A 168 15.13 7.45 -3.02
N PRO A 169 15.96 8.51 -3.12
CA PRO A 169 17.21 8.59 -2.37
C PRO A 169 16.96 8.54 -0.86
N PRO A 170 17.86 7.92 -0.07
CA PRO A 170 17.79 7.95 1.39
C PRO A 170 17.81 9.38 1.95
N ASN A 171 17.27 9.54 3.15
CA ASN A 171 17.30 10.81 3.86
C ASN A 171 18.73 11.31 4.10
N THR A 172 19.01 12.56 3.68
CA THR A 172 20.32 13.18 3.85
C THR A 172 20.75 13.16 5.31
N GLY A 173 21.95 12.62 5.57
CA GLY A 173 22.53 12.57 6.92
C GLY A 173 22.14 11.34 7.74
N LEU A 174 21.28 10.46 7.23
CA LEU A 174 20.90 9.21 7.88
C LEU A 174 21.45 8.02 7.08
N LYS A 175 22.21 7.15 7.76
CA LYS A 175 22.88 5.99 7.13
C LYS A 175 21.93 4.82 6.89
N TYR A 176 20.94 4.65 7.76
CA TYR A 176 20.03 3.51 7.76
C TYR A 176 18.60 4.01 7.61
N GLU A 177 17.85 3.35 6.76
CA GLU A 177 16.45 3.64 6.48
C GLU A 177 15.78 2.37 5.93
N ALA A 178 14.55 2.09 6.36
CA ALA A 178 13.70 1.09 5.74
C ALA A 178 12.69 1.78 4.80
N PHE A 179 12.62 1.30 3.57
CA PHE A 179 11.77 1.83 2.51
C PHE A 179 10.49 1.00 2.37
N ALA A 180 9.53 1.51 1.62
CA ALA A 180 8.36 0.74 1.21
C ALA A 180 8.00 1.02 -0.26
N PRO A 181 7.30 0.11 -0.94
CA PRO A 181 6.90 0.25 -2.34
C PRO A 181 5.65 1.12 -2.52
N PHE A 182 5.64 2.33 -1.95
CA PHE A 182 4.47 3.23 -1.93
C PHE A 182 3.97 3.61 -3.32
N ASN A 183 4.87 3.97 -4.23
CA ASN A 183 4.52 4.38 -5.58
C ASN A 183 4.03 3.19 -6.41
N GLU A 184 4.66 2.02 -6.25
CA GLU A 184 4.18 0.77 -6.85
C GLU A 184 2.77 0.42 -6.36
N ALA A 185 2.50 0.57 -5.07
CA ALA A 185 1.17 0.35 -4.52
C ALA A 185 0.14 1.34 -5.06
N ALA A 186 0.47 2.63 -5.07
CA ALA A 186 -0.39 3.68 -5.63
C ALA A 186 -0.71 3.43 -7.12
N HIS A 187 0.28 2.93 -7.87
CA HIS A 187 0.10 2.53 -9.26
C HIS A 187 -0.86 1.34 -9.38
N LEU A 188 -0.65 0.27 -8.61
CA LEU A 188 -1.50 -0.93 -8.62
C LEU A 188 -2.94 -0.64 -8.17
N MET A 189 -3.14 0.23 -7.17
CA MET A 189 -4.46 0.73 -6.76
C MET A 189 -5.19 1.37 -7.95
N THR A 190 -4.48 2.22 -8.69
CA THR A 190 -5.03 2.95 -9.85
C THR A 190 -5.30 2.01 -11.02
N LEU A 191 -4.38 1.09 -11.32
CA LEU A 191 -4.55 0.09 -12.38
C LEU A 191 -5.71 -0.85 -12.09
N ASN A 192 -5.97 -1.19 -10.83
CA ASN A 192 -7.13 -2.00 -10.47
C ASN A 192 -8.44 -1.26 -10.79
N ALA A 193 -8.55 0.01 -10.39
CA ALA A 193 -9.69 0.84 -10.77
C ALA A 193 -9.89 0.88 -12.30
N ILE A 194 -8.81 1.13 -13.06
CA ILE A 194 -8.83 1.17 -14.53
C ILE A 194 -9.29 -0.18 -15.14
N GLY A 195 -8.74 -1.30 -14.65
CA GLY A 195 -9.09 -2.63 -15.11
C GLY A 195 -10.56 -2.97 -14.85
N ALA A 196 -11.05 -2.67 -13.64
CA ALA A 196 -12.43 -2.91 -13.23
C ALA A 196 -13.45 -2.11 -14.04
N ALA A 197 -13.09 -0.91 -14.49
CA ALA A 197 -13.97 -0.01 -15.24
C ALA A 197 -14.19 -0.39 -16.71
N LYS A 198 -13.45 -1.38 -17.24
CA LYS A 198 -13.65 -1.95 -18.60
C LYS A 198 -13.72 -0.89 -19.70
N GLY A 199 -12.89 0.15 -19.60
CA GLY A 199 -12.82 1.26 -20.55
C GLY A 199 -13.69 2.47 -20.20
N THR A 200 -14.44 2.44 -19.10
CA THR A 200 -15.12 3.62 -18.55
C THR A 200 -14.10 4.55 -17.89
N PRO A 201 -14.16 5.88 -18.10
CA PRO A 201 -13.27 6.83 -17.43
C PRO A 201 -13.35 6.73 -15.91
N ILE A 202 -12.21 6.83 -15.24
CA ILE A 202 -12.12 6.83 -13.78
C ILE A 202 -12.12 8.27 -13.27
N HIS A 203 -13.07 8.60 -12.41
CA HIS A 203 -13.09 9.83 -11.65
C HIS A 203 -12.80 9.47 -10.19
N ALA A 204 -11.52 9.50 -9.82
CA ALA A 204 -11.06 9.08 -8.51
C ALA A 204 -11.26 10.18 -7.46
N LEU A 205 -11.70 9.80 -6.26
CA LEU A 205 -11.50 10.59 -5.04
C LEU A 205 -10.29 10.03 -4.28
N VAL A 206 -9.19 10.76 -4.28
CA VAL A 206 -7.98 10.38 -3.56
C VAL A 206 -7.99 11.02 -2.17
N ILE A 207 -7.82 10.21 -1.14
CA ILE A 207 -7.72 10.69 0.26
C ILE A 207 -6.24 10.60 0.65
N GLN A 208 -5.63 11.72 0.98
CA GLN A 208 -4.22 11.82 1.33
C GLN A 208 -3.99 12.41 2.73
N ALA A 209 -2.75 12.29 3.21
CA ALA A 209 -2.21 12.98 4.37
C ALA A 209 -0.89 13.66 3.96
N SER A 210 -0.98 14.87 3.42
CA SER A 210 0.11 15.59 2.73
C SER A 210 1.34 15.88 3.60
N GLU A 211 1.17 15.80 4.92
CA GLU A 211 2.26 15.96 5.88
C GLU A 211 3.11 14.69 6.06
N THR A 212 2.71 13.56 5.47
CA THR A 212 3.48 12.32 5.48
C THR A 212 4.46 12.26 4.31
N GLY A 213 5.61 11.61 4.50
CA GLY A 213 6.66 11.50 3.48
C GLY A 213 6.18 10.95 2.13
N PRO A 214 5.47 9.80 2.10
CA PRO A 214 5.08 9.15 0.84
C PRO A 214 3.96 9.87 0.07
N SER A 215 3.13 10.66 0.76
CA SER A 215 1.85 11.16 0.24
C SER A 215 1.96 11.84 -1.12
N LYS A 216 2.97 12.70 -1.30
CA LYS A 216 3.15 13.40 -2.57
C LYS A 216 3.46 12.44 -3.72
N GLY A 217 4.38 11.50 -3.51
CA GLY A 217 4.76 10.51 -4.52
C GLY A 217 3.59 9.63 -4.93
N MET A 218 2.81 9.17 -3.96
CA MET A 218 1.62 8.35 -4.21
C MET A 218 0.55 9.12 -5.00
N VAL A 219 0.24 10.37 -4.63
CA VAL A 219 -0.75 11.18 -5.34
C VAL A 219 -0.29 11.52 -6.76
N ASP A 220 0.97 11.92 -6.93
CA ASP A 220 1.54 12.17 -8.25
C ASP A 220 1.47 10.90 -9.13
N THR A 221 1.74 9.73 -8.55
CA THR A 221 1.66 8.43 -9.24
C THR A 221 0.24 8.09 -9.66
N ILE A 222 -0.75 8.26 -8.77
CA ILE A 222 -2.17 8.04 -9.08
C ILE A 222 -2.61 8.95 -10.24
N GLN A 223 -2.32 10.25 -10.15
CA GLN A 223 -2.69 11.22 -11.19
C GLN A 223 -2.04 10.90 -12.53
N LYS A 224 -0.75 10.53 -12.52
CA LYS A 224 -0.02 10.14 -13.73
C LYS A 224 -0.59 8.87 -14.35
N ALA A 225 -0.87 7.83 -13.55
CA ALA A 225 -1.44 6.58 -14.05
C ALA A 225 -2.83 6.78 -14.65
N LEU A 226 -3.68 7.62 -14.04
CA LEU A 226 -4.99 8.00 -14.62
C LEU A 226 -4.85 8.71 -15.97
N ALA A 227 -3.89 9.62 -16.10
CA ALA A 227 -3.65 10.37 -17.33
C ALA A 227 -3.08 9.50 -18.46
N ASP A 228 -2.08 8.69 -18.15
CA ASP A 228 -1.31 7.95 -19.16
C ASP A 228 -1.96 6.60 -19.51
N GLU A 229 -2.41 5.87 -18.49
CA GLU A 229 -2.87 4.49 -18.59
C GLU A 229 -4.40 4.36 -18.44
N GLY A 230 -5.08 5.38 -17.91
CA GLY A 230 -6.52 5.39 -17.78
C GLY A 230 -7.24 5.64 -19.11
N PRO A 231 -8.54 5.26 -19.21
CA PRO A 231 -9.39 5.67 -20.31
C PRO A 231 -9.46 7.18 -20.47
N ALA A 232 -9.69 7.66 -21.69
CA ALA A 232 -9.76 9.09 -21.98
C ALA A 232 -10.81 9.80 -21.09
N GLY A 233 -10.40 10.88 -20.43
CA GLY A 233 -11.25 11.63 -19.49
C GLY A 233 -11.15 11.16 -18.03
N SER A 234 -10.27 10.21 -17.71
CA SER A 234 -9.99 9.85 -16.33
C SER A 234 -9.27 10.98 -15.60
N ASP A 235 -9.65 11.24 -14.35
CA ASP A 235 -9.09 12.30 -13.49
C ASP A 235 -9.16 11.95 -11.99
N ALA A 236 -8.58 12.82 -11.17
CA ALA A 236 -8.60 12.70 -9.72
C ALA A 236 -9.02 14.01 -9.04
N THR A 237 -9.90 13.89 -8.06
CA THR A 237 -10.13 14.91 -7.02
C THR A 237 -9.39 14.49 -5.76
N VAL A 238 -8.60 15.38 -5.17
CA VAL A 238 -7.80 15.08 -3.96
C VAL A 238 -8.39 15.81 -2.76
N ILE A 239 -8.61 15.09 -1.65
CA ILE A 239 -8.87 15.66 -0.33
C ILE A 239 -7.71 15.35 0.62
N ASN A 240 -7.44 16.27 1.54
CA ASN A 240 -6.34 16.14 2.49
C ASN A 240 -6.88 16.10 3.92
N VAL A 241 -6.53 15.05 4.67
CA VAL A 241 -6.86 14.92 6.09
C VAL A 241 -5.62 14.50 6.85
N ALA A 242 -5.20 15.32 7.83
CA ALA A 242 -4.02 15.03 8.64
C ALA A 242 -4.23 13.79 9.51
N VAL A 243 -3.17 13.03 9.80
CA VAL A 243 -3.19 11.76 10.56
C VAL A 243 -4.05 11.83 11.83
N PRO A 244 -3.88 12.83 12.73
CA PRO A 244 -4.66 12.88 13.97
C PRO A 244 -6.17 13.15 13.78
N GLN A 245 -6.58 13.52 12.56
CA GLN A 245 -7.94 13.96 12.23
C GLN A 245 -8.72 12.93 11.40
N TRP A 246 -8.12 11.80 11.04
CA TRP A 246 -8.75 10.77 10.18
C TRP A 246 -10.13 10.35 10.68
N SER A 247 -10.23 10.01 11.96
CA SER A 247 -11.49 9.57 12.59
C SER A 247 -12.59 10.64 12.68
N GLN A 248 -12.21 11.91 12.57
CA GLN A 248 -13.12 13.05 12.75
C GLN A 248 -13.57 13.65 11.41
N GLN A 249 -12.70 13.62 10.39
CA GLN A 249 -12.90 14.42 9.18
C GLN A 249 -13.06 13.60 7.90
N ILE A 250 -12.50 12.39 7.80
CA ILE A 250 -12.56 11.64 6.52
C ILE A 250 -14.01 11.38 6.10
N GLN A 251 -14.85 10.90 7.03
CA GLN A 251 -16.23 10.55 6.72
C GLN A 251 -17.02 11.74 6.14
N SER A 252 -16.97 12.91 6.78
CA SER A 252 -17.72 14.10 6.35
C SER A 252 -17.15 14.73 5.07
N GLN A 253 -15.83 14.68 4.88
CA GLN A 253 -15.20 15.16 3.64
C GLN A 253 -15.51 14.26 2.45
N VAL A 254 -15.49 12.93 2.61
CA VAL A 254 -15.88 11.98 1.56
C VAL A 254 -17.34 12.19 1.17
N GLN A 255 -18.24 12.35 2.14
CA GLN A 255 -19.65 12.67 1.84
C GLN A 255 -19.79 13.95 1.02
N SER A 256 -19.12 15.01 1.45
CA SER A 256 -19.16 16.32 0.78
C SER A 256 -18.62 16.24 -0.65
N ALA A 257 -17.53 15.49 -0.87
CA ALA A 257 -16.94 15.29 -2.18
C ALA A 257 -17.88 14.53 -3.12
N LEU A 258 -18.50 13.44 -2.67
CA LEU A 258 -19.42 12.63 -3.46
C LEU A 258 -20.74 13.34 -3.78
N LEU A 259 -21.25 14.16 -2.85
CA LEU A 259 -22.44 15.00 -3.09
C LEU A 259 -22.12 16.14 -4.08
N LYS A 260 -20.92 16.72 -4.00
CA LYS A 260 -20.48 17.79 -4.90
C LYS A 260 -20.19 17.27 -6.30
N ASN A 261 -19.62 16.08 -6.43
CA ASN A 261 -19.29 15.47 -7.72
C ASN A 261 -19.90 14.07 -7.83
N PRO A 262 -21.10 13.94 -8.45
CA PRO A 262 -21.74 12.65 -8.63
C PRO A 262 -21.05 11.74 -9.66
N ASN A 263 -20.03 12.21 -10.40
CA ASN A 263 -19.30 11.40 -11.36
C ASN A 263 -18.20 10.55 -10.73
N ILE A 264 -17.79 10.83 -9.48
CA ILE A 264 -16.76 10.05 -8.77
C ILE A 264 -17.16 8.58 -8.74
N ASN A 265 -16.34 7.69 -9.29
CA ASN A 265 -16.64 6.26 -9.40
C ASN A 265 -15.57 5.36 -8.77
N ALA A 266 -14.57 5.94 -8.10
CA ALA A 266 -13.58 5.21 -7.32
C ALA A 266 -13.13 6.07 -6.14
N VAL A 267 -12.90 5.45 -4.98
CA VAL A 267 -12.29 6.10 -3.81
C VAL A 267 -10.96 5.42 -3.52
N LEU A 268 -9.88 6.20 -3.50
CA LEU A 268 -8.51 5.74 -3.32
C LEU A 268 -7.90 6.39 -2.07
N PRO A 269 -8.17 5.87 -0.86
CA PRO A 269 -7.43 6.24 0.32
C PRO A 269 -6.01 5.68 0.22
N ILE A 270 -4.99 6.53 0.34
CA ILE A 270 -3.59 6.10 0.17
C ILE A 270 -3.10 5.16 1.29
N TYR A 271 -3.83 5.07 2.41
CA TYR A 271 -3.56 4.14 3.50
C TYR A 271 -4.84 3.46 4.00
N ASP A 272 -4.76 2.20 4.36
CA ASP A 272 -5.85 1.36 4.88
C ASP A 272 -6.65 2.01 6.01
N SER A 273 -5.95 2.64 6.95
CA SER A 273 -6.56 3.28 8.12
C SER A 273 -7.54 4.40 7.75
N MET A 274 -7.44 4.96 6.54
CA MET A 274 -8.40 5.94 6.02
C MET A 274 -9.68 5.26 5.48
N ALA A 275 -9.58 4.04 4.94
CA ALA A 275 -10.71 3.32 4.35
C ALA A 275 -11.81 3.01 5.38
N LEU A 276 -11.42 2.78 6.65
CA LEU A 276 -12.35 2.62 7.79
C LEU A 276 -13.37 3.76 7.91
N TYR A 277 -12.93 4.98 7.61
CA TYR A 277 -13.76 6.18 7.71
C TYR A 277 -14.34 6.62 6.37
N ALA A 278 -13.70 6.24 5.25
CA ALA A 278 -14.21 6.51 3.91
C ALA A 278 -15.48 5.70 3.60
N ALA A 279 -15.49 4.41 3.95
CA ALA A 279 -16.62 3.50 3.69
C ALA A 279 -17.98 4.00 4.23
N PRO A 280 -18.14 4.39 5.51
CA PRO A 280 -19.40 4.96 5.99
C PRO A 280 -19.73 6.30 5.32
N GLY A 281 -18.73 7.07 4.87
CA GLY A 281 -18.94 8.29 4.09
C GLY A 281 -19.56 8.00 2.73
N ILE A 282 -19.03 7.01 2.02
CA ILE A 282 -19.58 6.52 0.74
C ILE A 282 -20.99 5.99 0.94
N GLN A 283 -21.22 5.13 1.94
CA GLN A 283 -22.53 4.55 2.20
C GLN A 283 -23.61 5.62 2.40
N GLN A 284 -23.30 6.70 3.11
CA GLN A 284 -24.26 7.78 3.38
C GLN A 284 -24.54 8.68 2.17
N ALA A 285 -23.52 8.99 1.38
CA ALA A 285 -23.66 9.92 0.24
C ALA A 285 -24.00 9.23 -1.09
N ALA A 286 -23.64 7.96 -1.25
CA ALA A 286 -23.66 7.23 -2.51
C ALA A 286 -24.02 5.73 -2.34
N GLY A 287 -24.67 5.31 -1.26
CA GLY A 287 -24.98 3.89 -0.99
C GLY A 287 -25.87 3.17 -2.02
N GLY A 288 -26.45 3.89 -2.99
CA GLY A 288 -27.14 3.32 -4.15
C GLY A 288 -26.29 3.23 -5.43
N ARG A 289 -25.01 3.60 -5.36
CA ARG A 289 -24.05 3.61 -6.47
C ARG A 289 -22.89 2.66 -6.18
N GLU A 290 -22.30 2.13 -7.24
CA GLU A 290 -21.07 1.37 -7.17
C GLU A 290 -19.88 2.35 -7.11
N VAL A 291 -19.34 2.56 -5.91
CA VAL A 291 -18.15 3.41 -5.67
C VAL A 291 -17.12 2.59 -4.88
N PRO A 292 -16.35 1.73 -5.56
CA PRO A 292 -15.37 0.84 -4.92
C PRO A 292 -14.24 1.61 -4.23
N ILE A 293 -13.73 1.01 -3.14
CA ILE A 293 -12.52 1.46 -2.44
C ILE A 293 -11.34 0.60 -2.90
N TYR A 294 -10.23 1.26 -3.25
CA TYR A 294 -8.92 0.65 -3.50
C TYR A 294 -7.92 1.29 -2.54
N THR A 295 -7.17 0.50 -1.78
CA THR A 295 -6.30 1.03 -0.72
C THR A 295 -5.01 0.21 -0.56
N PHE A 296 -4.20 0.55 0.44
CA PHE A 296 -2.84 0.04 0.61
C PHE A 296 -2.50 -0.09 2.10
N ASN A 297 -2.05 -1.28 2.48
CA ASN A 297 -1.12 -1.66 3.56
C ASN A 297 -1.32 -3.16 3.88
N GLY A 298 -2.54 -3.68 3.73
CA GLY A 298 -2.92 -5.04 4.06
C GLY A 298 -3.22 -5.25 5.54
N THR A 299 -3.86 -4.28 6.21
CA THR A 299 -4.23 -4.44 7.62
C THR A 299 -5.38 -5.43 7.79
N PRO A 300 -5.39 -6.25 8.86
CA PRO A 300 -6.42 -7.26 9.05
C PRO A 300 -7.86 -6.72 8.97
N SER A 301 -8.13 -5.52 9.50
CA SER A 301 -9.47 -4.93 9.42
C SER A 301 -9.89 -4.56 7.99
N ILE A 302 -8.98 -4.06 7.15
CA ILE A 302 -9.29 -3.74 5.75
C ILE A 302 -9.38 -4.99 4.90
N LEU A 303 -8.52 -5.97 5.12
CA LEU A 303 -8.67 -7.29 4.50
C LEU A 303 -10.01 -7.93 4.87
N LYS A 304 -10.54 -7.70 6.08
CA LYS A 304 -11.89 -8.14 6.45
C LYS A 304 -12.96 -7.39 5.66
N MET A 305 -12.78 -6.09 5.40
CA MET A 305 -13.66 -5.33 4.52
C MET A 305 -13.60 -5.80 3.06
N VAL A 306 -12.47 -6.33 2.59
CA VAL A 306 -12.37 -7.04 1.30
C VAL A 306 -13.16 -8.36 1.32
N GLN A 307 -13.07 -9.13 2.41
CA GLN A 307 -13.92 -10.32 2.59
C GLN A 307 -15.41 -9.99 2.60
N ASP A 308 -15.80 -8.84 3.14
CA ASP A 308 -17.20 -8.40 3.19
C ASP A 308 -17.67 -7.75 1.90
N GLY A 309 -16.75 -7.32 1.02
CA GLY A 309 -17.05 -6.64 -0.24
C GLY A 309 -17.23 -5.12 -0.11
N THR A 310 -16.96 -4.54 1.07
CA THR A 310 -16.99 -3.07 1.27
C THR A 310 -15.74 -2.39 0.69
N VAL A 311 -14.61 -3.10 0.66
CA VAL A 311 -13.38 -2.69 -0.05
C VAL A 311 -13.21 -3.64 -1.24
N ALA A 312 -12.92 -3.09 -2.42
CA ALA A 312 -12.81 -3.89 -3.63
C ALA A 312 -11.47 -4.64 -3.70
N MET A 313 -10.39 -3.95 -3.31
CA MET A 313 -9.04 -4.48 -3.33
C MET A 313 -8.12 -3.71 -2.38
N ASP A 314 -7.15 -4.43 -1.83
CA ASP A 314 -6.05 -3.91 -1.03
C ASP A 314 -4.71 -4.30 -1.68
N VAL A 315 -3.84 -3.32 -1.92
CA VAL A 315 -2.44 -3.59 -2.25
C VAL A 315 -1.72 -3.79 -0.94
N ALA A 316 -1.57 -5.04 -0.53
CA ALA A 316 -1.03 -5.38 0.78
C ALA A 316 0.50 -5.44 0.72
N GLU A 317 1.19 -4.86 1.70
CA GLU A 317 2.64 -5.05 1.92
C GLU A 317 2.93 -6.03 3.06
N ASN A 318 1.87 -6.53 3.73
CA ASN A 318 1.90 -7.39 4.92
C ASN A 318 2.63 -6.74 6.11
N PRO A 319 1.90 -6.21 7.11
CA PRO A 319 2.53 -5.56 8.27
C PRO A 319 3.55 -6.45 9.02
N ASP A 320 3.37 -7.78 8.99
CA ASP A 320 4.32 -8.74 9.55
C ASP A 320 5.62 -8.77 8.72
N TRP A 321 5.57 -8.87 7.39
CA TRP A 321 6.78 -8.83 6.55
C TRP A 321 7.51 -7.49 6.70
N VAL A 322 6.77 -6.38 6.70
CA VAL A 322 7.34 -5.04 6.96
C VAL A 322 8.10 -5.01 8.29
N ALA A 323 7.61 -5.71 9.33
CA ALA A 323 8.33 -5.82 10.60
C ALA A 323 9.67 -6.56 10.48
N TYR A 324 9.78 -7.58 9.64
CA TYR A 324 11.07 -8.27 9.39
C TYR A 324 12.07 -7.36 8.68
N VAL A 325 11.64 -6.59 7.68
CA VAL A 325 12.50 -5.58 7.02
C VAL A 325 12.94 -4.52 8.03
N ASN A 326 12.01 -3.95 8.78
CA ASN A 326 12.29 -2.90 9.75
C ASN A 326 13.30 -3.34 10.83
N ILE A 327 13.18 -4.57 11.32
CA ILE A 327 14.10 -5.07 12.34
C ILE A 327 15.45 -5.52 11.77
N ASP A 328 15.54 -5.93 10.51
CA ASP A 328 16.83 -6.16 9.84
C ASP A 328 17.64 -4.85 9.78
N VAL A 329 17.02 -3.75 9.34
CA VAL A 329 17.65 -2.42 9.32
C VAL A 329 18.10 -2.01 10.73
N ALA A 330 17.29 -2.28 11.75
CA ALA A 330 17.63 -2.03 13.14
C ALA A 330 18.86 -2.83 13.61
N PHE A 331 18.90 -4.14 13.31
CA PHE A 331 20.03 -5.00 13.65
C PHE A 331 21.30 -4.57 12.93
N ARG A 332 21.23 -4.26 11.63
CA ARG A 332 22.36 -3.74 10.86
C ARG A 332 22.91 -2.45 11.46
N ALA A 333 22.02 -1.53 11.85
CA ALA A 333 22.41 -0.28 12.48
C ALA A 333 23.13 -0.50 13.81
N MET A 334 22.60 -1.37 14.66
CA MET A 334 23.19 -1.72 15.97
C MET A 334 24.53 -2.46 15.84
N LEU A 335 24.72 -3.24 14.77
CA LEU A 335 25.97 -3.93 14.46
C LEU A 335 26.99 -3.06 13.71
N GLY A 336 26.57 -1.89 13.19
CA GLY A 336 27.39 -1.09 12.27
C GLY A 336 27.58 -1.71 10.88
N ALA A 337 26.78 -2.72 10.53
CA ALA A 337 26.83 -3.40 9.24
C ALA A 337 26.40 -2.47 8.08
N PRO A 338 26.79 -2.74 6.82
CA PRO A 338 26.23 -2.01 5.68
C PRO A 338 24.71 -2.19 5.59
N PRO A 339 23.94 -1.12 5.28
CA PRO A 339 22.51 -1.26 4.99
C PRO A 339 22.30 -2.05 3.69
N VAL A 340 21.16 -2.73 3.56
CA VAL A 340 20.71 -3.20 2.25
C VAL A 340 20.18 -2.00 1.47
N PRO A 341 20.66 -1.73 0.25
CA PRO A 341 20.16 -0.60 -0.53
C PRO A 341 18.66 -0.73 -0.82
N ALA A 342 17.90 0.34 -0.55
CA ALA A 342 16.45 0.40 -0.80
C ALA A 342 15.66 -0.77 -0.17
N GLU A 343 16.10 -1.23 1.01
CA GLU A 343 15.49 -2.37 1.70
C GLU A 343 13.99 -2.14 1.92
N SER A 344 13.16 -2.96 1.28
CA SER A 344 11.71 -2.87 1.29
C SER A 344 11.08 -4.26 1.16
N GLY A 345 9.86 -4.40 1.67
CA GLY A 345 9.05 -5.58 1.47
C GLY A 345 8.34 -5.58 0.11
N PRO A 346 7.90 -6.74 -0.39
CA PRO A 346 7.08 -6.82 -1.59
C PRO A 346 5.64 -6.37 -1.32
N VAL A 347 4.91 -6.03 -2.39
CA VAL A 347 3.44 -5.90 -2.35
C VAL A 347 2.75 -7.08 -3.02
N ARG A 348 1.52 -7.34 -2.59
CA ARG A 348 0.61 -8.31 -3.18
C ARG A 348 -0.78 -7.70 -3.29
N VAL A 349 -1.39 -7.79 -4.47
CA VAL A 349 -2.79 -7.44 -4.67
C VAL A 349 -3.67 -8.49 -3.99
N ILE A 350 -4.51 -8.06 -3.05
CA ILE A 350 -5.50 -8.88 -2.36
C ILE A 350 -6.90 -8.38 -2.71
N ASP A 351 -7.69 -9.24 -3.37
CA ASP A 351 -9.08 -8.97 -3.71
C ASP A 351 -9.96 -10.17 -3.29
N LYS A 352 -11.23 -10.15 -3.69
CA LYS A 352 -12.18 -11.23 -3.36
C LYS A 352 -11.71 -12.63 -3.78
N SER A 353 -10.86 -12.75 -4.80
CA SER A 353 -10.39 -14.03 -5.32
C SER A 353 -9.36 -14.74 -4.43
N ASN A 354 -8.59 -14.00 -3.64
CA ASN A 354 -7.49 -14.54 -2.81
C ASN A 354 -7.54 -14.12 -1.33
N VAL A 355 -8.43 -13.20 -0.92
CA VAL A 355 -8.53 -12.74 0.48
C VAL A 355 -8.84 -13.86 1.49
N ALA A 356 -9.35 -15.01 1.07
CA ALA A 356 -9.51 -16.17 1.95
C ALA A 356 -8.17 -16.72 2.47
N GLU A 357 -7.08 -16.50 1.74
CA GLU A 357 -5.73 -16.94 2.11
C GLU A 357 -5.17 -16.17 3.32
N THR A 358 -5.73 -15.00 3.65
CA THR A 358 -5.32 -14.18 4.79
C THR A 358 -5.94 -14.65 6.11
N GLY A 359 -6.84 -15.64 6.06
CA GLY A 359 -7.53 -16.22 7.22
C GLY A 359 -8.95 -15.70 7.43
N ASN A 360 -9.69 -16.32 8.36
CA ASN A 360 -11.03 -15.89 8.75
C ASN A 360 -11.17 -15.88 10.29
N PRO A 361 -11.08 -14.71 10.96
CA PRO A 361 -10.80 -13.39 10.38
C PRO A 361 -9.36 -13.30 9.80
N PRO A 362 -9.09 -12.33 8.91
CA PRO A 362 -7.75 -12.05 8.41
C PRO A 362 -6.74 -11.82 9.53
N GLN A 363 -5.49 -12.17 9.27
CA GLN A 363 -4.38 -12.00 10.22
C GLN A 363 -3.15 -11.50 9.47
N SER A 364 -2.40 -10.60 10.10
CA SER A 364 -1.09 -10.20 9.61
C SER A 364 -0.16 -11.43 9.53
N GLY A 365 0.67 -11.50 8.50
CA GLY A 365 1.53 -12.64 8.20
C GLY A 365 0.88 -13.75 7.36
N LYS A 366 -0.44 -13.75 7.17
CA LYS A 366 -1.13 -14.73 6.30
C LYS A 366 -1.35 -14.20 4.89
N GLY A 367 -1.32 -15.09 3.91
CA GLY A 367 -1.48 -14.75 2.50
C GLY A 367 -0.19 -14.29 1.81
N PHE A 368 0.97 -14.41 2.44
CA PHE A 368 2.27 -14.01 1.85
C PHE A 368 3.27 -15.18 1.76
N GLY A 369 2.77 -16.41 1.80
CA GLY A 369 3.60 -17.60 1.93
C GLY A 369 4.13 -17.79 3.35
N ASP A 370 4.92 -18.85 3.57
CA ASP A 370 5.45 -19.26 4.88
C ASP A 370 6.98 -19.22 4.95
N THR A 371 7.65 -18.84 3.85
CA THR A 371 9.11 -18.92 3.72
C THR A 371 9.84 -17.70 4.26
N TYR A 372 9.26 -16.50 4.18
CA TYR A 372 9.97 -15.25 4.48
C TYR A 372 10.44 -15.18 5.93
N ALA A 373 9.60 -15.56 6.89
CA ALA A 373 9.95 -15.55 8.30
C ALA A 373 11.19 -16.44 8.56
N GLY A 374 11.21 -17.65 8.00
CA GLY A 374 12.35 -18.56 8.12
C GLY A 374 13.61 -18.04 7.41
N ALA A 375 13.46 -17.40 6.25
CA ALA A 375 14.56 -16.82 5.49
C ALA A 375 15.26 -15.70 6.28
N PHE A 376 14.50 -14.79 6.89
CA PHE A 376 15.05 -13.75 7.78
C PHE A 376 15.68 -14.32 9.05
N MET A 377 15.07 -15.33 9.69
CA MET A 377 15.68 -15.97 10.87
C MET A 377 17.05 -16.56 10.53
N LYS A 378 17.18 -17.21 9.37
CA LYS A 378 18.46 -17.71 8.87
C LYS A 378 19.44 -16.58 8.53
N LEU A 379 18.96 -15.49 7.93
CA LEU A 379 19.75 -14.29 7.63
C LEU A 379 20.43 -13.72 8.88
N TRP A 380 19.75 -13.77 10.03
CA TRP A 380 20.22 -13.25 11.31
C TRP A 380 21.03 -14.25 12.15
N GLY A 381 21.24 -15.48 11.65
CA GLY A 381 21.89 -16.54 12.43
C GLY A 381 21.02 -17.08 13.58
N LEU A 382 19.69 -16.95 13.48
CA LEU A 382 18.70 -17.42 14.47
C LEU A 382 17.93 -18.68 14.03
N GLY A 383 18.20 -19.17 12.81
CA GLY A 383 17.50 -20.30 12.16
C GLY A 383 18.12 -21.67 12.34
#